data_AF-A0A350CSY6-F1
#
_entry.id   AF-A0A350CSY6-F1
#
_cell.length_a   1.000
_cell.length_b   1.000
_cell.length_c   1.000
_cell.angle_alpha   90.00
_cell.angle_beta   90.00
_cell.angle_gamma   90.00
#
_symmetry.space_group_name_H-M   'P 1'
#
loop_
_entity.id
_entity.type
_entity.pdbx_description
1 polymer ?
#
loop_
_entity_poly.entity_id
_entity_poly.type
_entity_poly.pdbx_seq_one_letter_code
_entity_poly.pdbx_strand_id
1 'polypeptide(L)' 'PGLHGLLGYASRGLIWAPLCAELLAARLENEPLPLETALVDALDPARFVLRARRTSRAPQVPMAD' A
#
# COMPACT_ATOMS: atom_id res chain seq x y z
N PRO A 1 3.36 12.30 13.94
CA PRO A 1 3.56 12.48 12.48
C PRO A 1 5.01 12.18 12.12
N GLY A 2 5.30 11.59 10.96
CA GLY A 2 6.68 11.32 10.52
C GLY A 2 7.29 9.96 10.90
N LEU A 3 6.50 9.03 11.46
CA LEU A 3 6.95 7.65 11.68
C LEU A 3 6.73 6.81 10.42
N HIS A 4 7.79 6.17 9.94
CA HIS A 4 7.77 5.27 8.79
C HIS A 4 8.41 3.94 9.17
N GLY A 5 7.91 2.84 8.61
CA GLY A 5 8.37 1.50 8.95
C GLY A 5 8.38 0.60 7.73
N LEU A 6 9.52 -0.07 7.54
CA LEU A 6 9.71 -1.11 6.54
C LEU A 6 9.83 -2.45 7.27
N LEU A 7 8.70 -3.13 7.41
CA LEU A 7 8.52 -4.30 8.27
C LEU A 7 7.99 -5.49 7.48
N GLY A 8 8.03 -6.69 8.08
CA GLY A 8 7.38 -7.87 7.51
C GLY A 8 8.15 -8.57 6.38
N TYR A 9 9.46 -8.38 6.29
CA TYR A 9 10.29 -8.99 5.24
C TYR A 9 10.55 -10.51 5.39
N ALA A 10 10.39 -11.06 6.59
CA ALA A 10 10.73 -12.44 6.92
C ALA A 10 12.16 -12.82 6.43
N SER A 11 12.34 -14.03 5.89
CA SER A 11 13.64 -14.53 5.39
C SER A 11 14.12 -13.88 4.09
N ARG A 12 13.34 -12.98 3.48
CA ARG A 12 13.63 -12.38 2.16
C ARG A 12 13.99 -10.89 2.25
N GLY A 13 14.43 -10.43 3.42
CA GLY A 13 14.80 -9.02 3.64
C GLY A 13 15.84 -8.47 2.68
N LEU A 14 16.90 -9.23 2.38
CA LEU A 14 17.95 -8.77 1.46
C LEU A 14 17.45 -8.53 0.02
N ILE A 15 16.38 -9.23 -0.39
CA ILE A 15 15.78 -9.08 -1.72
C ILE A 15 14.86 -7.87 -1.75
N TRP A 16 14.01 -7.71 -0.73
CA TRP A 16 12.95 -6.69 -0.73
C TRP A 16 13.38 -5.33 -0.18
N ALA A 17 14.36 -5.30 0.74
CA ALA A 17 14.74 -4.07 1.43
C ALA A 17 15.17 -2.93 0.50
N PRO A 18 15.97 -3.14 -0.56
CA PRO A 18 16.37 -2.06 -1.45
C PRO A 18 15.16 -1.43 -2.17
N LEU A 19 14.30 -2.25 -2.78
CA LEU A 19 13.13 -1.75 -3.52
C LEU A 19 12.15 -1.01 -2.61
N CYS A 20 11.90 -1.53 -1.40
CA CYS A 20 11.01 -0.89 -0.45
C CYS A 20 11.62 0.37 0.18
N ALA A 21 12.95 0.46 0.30
CA ALA A 21 13.65 1.68 0.72
C ALA A 21 13.49 2.78 -0.34
N GLU A 22 13.70 2.48 -1.62
CA GLU A 22 13.47 3.42 -2.73
C GLU A 22 12.01 3.88 -2.78
N LEU A 23 11.05 2.96 -2.62
CA LEU A 23 9.63 3.33 -2.56
C LEU A 23 9.34 4.29 -1.38
N LEU A 24 9.95 4.06 -0.22
CA LEU A 24 9.77 4.95 0.93
C LEU A 24 10.42 6.32 0.69
N ALA A 25 11.65 6.35 0.16
CA ALA A 25 12.36 7.58 -0.17
C ALA A 25 11.55 8.43 -1.17
N ALA A 26 11.09 7.83 -2.27
CA ALA A 26 10.25 8.51 -3.26
C ALA A 26 8.97 9.11 -2.64
N ARG A 27 8.34 8.41 -1.69
CA ARG A 27 7.17 8.93 -0.96
C ARG A 27 7.51 10.11 -0.06
N LEU A 28 8.64 10.05 0.65
CA LEU A 28 9.06 11.11 1.57
C LEU A 28 9.40 12.40 0.82
N GLU A 29 10.03 12.27 -0.35
CA GLU A 29 10.48 13.39 -1.18
C GLU A 29 9.44 13.85 -2.22
N ASN A 30 8.26 13.21 -2.25
CA ASN A 30 7.18 13.47 -3.22
C ASN A 30 7.61 13.26 -4.68
N GLU A 31 8.45 12.25 -4.92
CA GLU A 31 8.88 11.83 -6.24
C GLU A 31 7.88 10.84 -6.87
N PRO A 32 7.93 10.64 -8.21
CA PRO A 32 7.20 9.55 -8.85
C PRO A 32 7.54 8.19 -8.23
N LEU A 33 6.53 7.35 -8.01
CA LEU A 33 6.73 6.04 -7.41
C LEU A 33 7.45 5.09 -8.38
N PRO A 34 8.37 4.24 -7.90
CA PRO A 34 9.13 3.30 -8.74
C PRO A 34 8.33 2.04 -9.14
N LEU A 35 7.04 1.98 -8.79
CA LEU A 35 6.16 0.83 -8.96
C LEU A 35 4.75 1.26 -9.37
N GLU A 36 4.03 0.36 -10.03
CA GLU A 36 2.63 0.57 -10.36
C GLU A 36 1.76 0.64 -9.10
N THR A 37 0.67 1.42 -9.17
CA THR A 37 -0.25 1.65 -8.06
C THR A 37 -0.75 0.36 -7.41
N ALA A 38 -1.03 -0.68 -8.20
CA ALA A 38 -1.51 -1.96 -7.66
C ALA A 38 -0.46 -2.66 -6.78
N LEU A 39 0.82 -2.57 -7.11
CA LEU A 39 1.91 -3.12 -6.29
C LEU A 39 2.13 -2.28 -5.04
N VAL A 40 2.04 -0.96 -5.17
CA VAL A 40 2.12 -0.02 -4.04
C VAL A 40 0.99 -0.29 -3.04
N ASP A 41 -0.24 -0.48 -3.51
CA ASP A 41 -1.40 -0.86 -2.70
C ASP A 41 -1.20 -2.22 -2.01
N ALA A 42 -0.51 -3.16 -2.66
CA ALA A 42 -0.21 -4.46 -2.07
C ALA A 42 0.85 -4.40 -0.95
N LEU A 43 1.65 -3.33 -0.90
CA LEU A 43 2.63 -3.06 0.16
C LEU A 43 2.06 -2.19 1.29
N ASP A 44 0.88 -1.60 1.12
CA ASP A 44 0.27 -0.75 2.13
C ASP A 44 0.03 -1.53 3.45
N PRO A 45 0.45 -0.98 4.61
CA PRO A 45 0.28 -1.66 5.89
C PRO A 45 -1.20 -1.89 6.25
N ALA A 46 -2.11 -1.04 5.77
CA ALA A 46 -3.55 -1.16 5.97
C ALA A 46 -4.26 -1.98 4.88
N ARG A 47 -3.55 -2.59 3.92
CA ARG A 47 -4.15 -3.28 2.76
C ARG A 47 -5.26 -4.27 3.09
N PHE A 48 -5.17 -4.99 4.21
CA PHE A 48 -6.21 -5.94 4.63
C PHE A 48 -7.47 -5.24 5.11
N VAL A 49 -7.33 -4.18 5.92
CA VAL A 49 -8.45 -3.37 6.41
C VAL A 49 -9.11 -2.64 5.24
N LEU A 50 -8.32 -2.06 4.35
CA LEU A 50 -8.81 -1.36 3.15
C LEU A 50 -9.55 -2.31 2.22
N ARG A 51 -9.01 -3.52 1.98
CA ARG A 51 -9.67 -4.56 1.18
C ARG A 51 -11.00 -4.97 1.81
N ALA A 52 -11.03 -5.25 3.11
CA ALA A 52 -12.25 -5.63 3.81
C ALA A 52 -13.33 -4.54 3.67
N ARG A 53 -12.97 -3.26 3.87
CA ARG A 53 -13.89 -2.12 3.70
C ARG A 53 -14.44 -2.00 2.27
N ARG A 54 -13.62 -2.25 1.26
CA ARG A 54 -14.07 -2.26 -0.15
C ARG A 54 -15.09 -3.37 -0.41
N THR A 55 -14.89 -4.55 0.19
CA THR A 55 -15.80 -5.69 0.04
C THR A 55 -17.09 -5.54 0.86
N SER A 56 -17.05 -4.87 2.02
CA SER A 56 -18.23 -4.63 2.87
C SER A 56 -19.19 -3.58 2.32
N ARG A 57 -18.80 -2.77 1.33
CA ARG A 57 -19.73 -1.85 0.67
C ARG A 57 -20.63 -2.68 -0.26
N ALA A 58 -21.81 -3.06 0.24
CA ALA A 58 -22.88 -3.63 -0.58
C ALA A 58 -23.12 -2.74 -1.81
N PRO A 59 -23.49 -3.31 -2.97
CA PRO A 59 -23.82 -2.50 -4.15
C PRO A 59 -24.90 -1.51 -3.74
N GLN A 60 -24.60 -0.22 -3.93
CA GLN A 60 -25.57 0.84 -3.72
C GLN A 60 -26.62 0.65 -4.81
N VAL A 61 -27.74 0.02 -4.46
CA VAL A 61 -28.89 -0.09 -5.36
C VAL A 61 -29.26 1.36 -5.71
N PRO A 62 -29.23 1.77 -6.99
CA PRO A 62 -29.70 3.09 -7.35
C PRO A 62 -31.18 3.14 -6.93
N MET A 63 -31.51 4.09 -6.05
CA MET A 63 -32.89 4.33 -5.65
C MET A 63 -33.63 4.74 -6.92
N ALA A 64 -34.46 3.84 -7.43
CA ALA A 64 -35.33 4.13 -8.56
C ALA A 64 -36.40 5.12 -8.09
N ASP A 65 -36.50 6.25 -8.80
CA ASP A 65 -37.64 7.16 -8.76
C ASP A 65 -38.86 6.51 -9.43
#